data_AF-A0A9D8TSE7-F1
#
_entry.id   AF-A0A9D8TSE7-F1
#
_cell.length_a   1.000
_cell.length_b   1.000
_cell.length_c   1.000
_cell.angle_alpha   90.00
_cell.angle_beta   90.00
_cell.angle_gamma   90.00
#
_symmetry.space_group_name_H-M   'P 1'
#
loop_
_entity.id
_entity.type
_entity.pdbx_description
1 polymer ?
#
loop_
_entity_poly.entity_id
_entity_poly.type
_entity_poly.pdbx_seq_one_letter_code
_entity_poly.pdbx_strand_id
1 'polypeptide(L)'
;TVTGYAYGYSDVAQNVPAYAYIAGDITPAYDNSRATEVTRRMLTVFDTADPNEELYFFVFDNITATSGSYKKTFLLHVPTEPTISGNTITVVNENDAKLVVQNVFGGDSITKIGGTNNNYNVNGSQINPTNNGNDGYWGRVEISPNTGSATNQILNAMYVCDASDPNSLTATPISNSTVKGAVLGNTAAVFVTSATRRTTSFNFTASGSGTLNYYVSGVAAGGWAISVNGVLVGTTHATEDGGLATFTAPAGTVTLVPFEGNLYNCPTPLGENGWPSVNY
;
A
#
# COMPACT_ATOMS: atom_id res chain seq x y z
N THR A 1 -4.24 -17.91 -1.49
CA THR A 1 -5.26 -17.84 -0.42
C THR A 1 -5.47 -16.40 -0.02
N VAL A 2 -6.72 -15.94 0.08
CA VAL A 2 -7.04 -14.60 0.62
C VAL A 2 -6.79 -14.61 2.14
N THR A 3 -6.09 -13.61 2.65
CA THR A 3 -5.70 -13.50 4.08
C THR A 3 -6.25 -12.23 4.75
N GLY A 4 -6.84 -11.35 3.95
CA GLY A 4 -7.44 -10.10 4.40
C GLY A 4 -8.27 -9.49 3.28
N TYR A 5 -9.45 -8.98 3.58
CA TYR A 5 -10.19 -8.13 2.65
C TYR A 5 -11.11 -7.16 3.39
N ALA A 6 -11.18 -5.92 2.92
CA ALA A 6 -12.04 -4.90 3.50
C ALA A 6 -12.41 -3.87 2.44
N TYR A 7 -13.55 -3.22 2.61
CA TYR A 7 -13.96 -2.09 1.78
C TYR A 7 -14.76 -1.14 2.66
N GLY A 8 -14.79 0.12 2.28
CA GLY A 8 -15.58 1.14 2.97
C GLY A 8 -16.14 2.15 1.99
N TYR A 9 -17.14 2.90 2.45
CA TYR A 9 -17.83 3.92 1.69
C TYR A 9 -17.66 5.27 2.37
N SER A 10 -17.48 6.33 1.59
CA SER A 10 -17.54 7.71 2.08
C SER A 10 -18.99 8.16 2.25
N ASP A 11 -19.89 7.64 1.40
CA ASP A 11 -21.34 7.75 1.52
C ASP A 11 -21.98 6.39 1.23
N VAL A 12 -22.51 5.76 2.29
CA VAL A 12 -23.19 4.46 2.22
C VAL A 12 -24.51 4.55 1.45
N ALA A 13 -25.24 5.66 1.56
CA ALA A 13 -26.54 5.82 0.91
C ALA A 13 -26.41 6.02 -0.60
N GLN A 14 -25.35 6.69 -1.02
CA GLN A 14 -25.01 6.92 -2.44
C GLN A 14 -24.10 5.84 -3.04
N ASN A 15 -23.68 4.85 -2.25
CA ASN A 15 -22.75 3.79 -2.67
C ASN A 15 -21.42 4.35 -3.23
N VAL A 16 -20.89 5.40 -2.60
CA VAL A 16 -19.62 6.03 -2.99
C VAL A 16 -18.48 5.32 -2.27
N PRO A 17 -17.63 4.54 -2.97
CA PRO A 17 -16.55 3.82 -2.32
C PRO A 17 -15.48 4.79 -1.81
N ALA A 18 -14.97 4.54 -0.60
CA ALA A 18 -13.83 5.26 -0.02
C ALA A 18 -12.53 4.46 -0.19
N TYR A 19 -12.59 3.14 -0.03
CA TYR A 19 -11.43 2.28 -0.20
C TYR A 19 -11.81 0.83 -0.49
N ALA A 20 -10.87 0.11 -1.06
CA ALA A 20 -10.87 -1.33 -1.19
C ALA A 20 -9.50 -1.89 -0.80
N TYR A 21 -9.51 -2.99 -0.05
CA TYR A 21 -8.31 -3.66 0.44
C TYR A 21 -8.41 -5.16 0.21
N ILE A 22 -7.32 -5.75 -0.26
CA ILE A 22 -7.18 -7.19 -0.37
C ILE A 22 -5.74 -7.61 -0.04
N ALA A 23 -5.63 -8.73 0.65
CA ALA A 23 -4.39 -9.40 0.99
C ALA A 23 -4.46 -10.86 0.59
N GLY A 24 -3.36 -11.36 0.02
CA GLY A 24 -3.25 -12.74 -0.36
C GLY A 24 -1.87 -13.32 -0.04
N ASP A 25 -1.88 -14.55 0.43
CA ASP A 25 -0.74 -15.45 0.34
C ASP A 25 -0.81 -16.16 -1.01
N ILE A 26 0.12 -15.80 -1.89
CA ILE A 26 0.25 -16.38 -3.23
C ILE A 26 1.46 -17.32 -3.32
N THR A 27 2.09 -17.67 -2.20
CA THR A 27 3.20 -18.64 -2.15
C THR A 27 2.88 -19.94 -2.90
N PRO A 28 1.67 -20.54 -2.79
CA PRO A 28 1.35 -21.77 -3.53
C PRO A 28 1.35 -21.64 -5.06
N ALA A 29 1.36 -20.42 -5.60
CA ALA A 29 1.48 -20.18 -7.04
C ALA A 29 2.94 -20.26 -7.54
N TYR A 30 3.91 -20.36 -6.63
CA TYR A 30 5.33 -20.47 -6.94
C TYR A 30 5.83 -21.88 -6.67
N ASP A 31 6.91 -22.25 -7.36
CA ASP A 31 7.64 -23.49 -7.07
C ASP A 31 8.22 -23.44 -5.65
N ASN A 32 7.90 -24.44 -4.83
CA ASN A 32 8.31 -24.51 -3.42
C ASN A 32 9.83 -24.64 -3.24
N SER A 33 10.57 -25.04 -4.28
CA SER A 33 12.03 -25.04 -4.29
C SER A 33 12.61 -23.63 -4.50
N ARG A 34 11.78 -22.65 -4.90
CA ARG A 34 12.20 -21.27 -5.22
C ARG A 34 11.75 -20.24 -4.20
N ALA A 35 10.55 -20.39 -3.64
CA ALA A 35 9.98 -19.44 -2.70
C ALA A 35 9.35 -20.14 -1.50
N THR A 36 9.56 -19.57 -0.31
CA THR A 36 8.94 -20.01 0.94
C THR A 36 7.85 -19.05 1.41
N GLU A 37 7.83 -17.83 0.88
CA GLU A 37 6.79 -16.84 1.16
C GLU A 37 6.66 -15.87 -0.02
N VAL A 38 5.45 -15.69 -0.51
CA VAL A 38 5.08 -14.60 -1.43
C VAL A 38 3.71 -14.10 -1.02
N THR A 39 3.66 -12.96 -0.33
CA THR A 39 2.41 -12.30 0.04
C THR A 39 2.29 -10.95 -0.66
N ARG A 40 1.06 -10.59 -1.02
CA ARG A 40 0.72 -9.30 -1.63
C ARG A 40 -0.44 -8.67 -0.89
N ARG A 41 -0.29 -7.40 -0.55
CA ARG A 41 -1.33 -6.56 0.05
C ARG A 41 -1.54 -5.34 -0.82
N MET A 42 -2.79 -5.11 -1.18
CA MET A 42 -3.19 -4.06 -2.10
C MET A 42 -4.26 -3.21 -1.43
N LEU A 43 -4.03 -1.91 -1.39
CA LEU A 43 -4.96 -0.92 -0.88
C LEU A 43 -5.22 0.10 -1.98
N THR A 44 -6.48 0.24 -2.36
CA THR A 44 -6.98 1.32 -3.22
C THR A 44 -7.77 2.28 -2.34
N VAL A 45 -7.46 3.57 -2.42
CA VAL A 45 -8.23 4.65 -1.80
C VAL A 45 -8.77 5.52 -2.91
N PHE A 46 -10.07 5.77 -2.88
CA PHE A 46 -10.76 6.62 -3.83
C PHE A 46 -10.90 8.00 -3.18
N ASP A 47 -10.09 8.97 -3.62
CA ASP A 47 -10.30 10.34 -3.17
C ASP A 47 -11.36 10.97 -4.08
N THR A 48 -12.57 11.09 -3.52
CA THR A 48 -13.72 11.67 -4.22
C THR A 48 -13.85 13.17 -3.97
N ALA A 49 -12.99 13.74 -3.13
CA ALA A 49 -12.98 15.16 -2.81
C ALA A 49 -12.04 15.97 -3.72
N ASP A 50 -10.98 15.35 -4.25
CA ASP A 50 -10.11 15.98 -5.25
C ASP A 50 -10.44 15.46 -6.67
N PRO A 51 -11.01 16.29 -7.54
CA PRO A 51 -11.31 15.88 -8.92
C PRO A 51 -10.05 15.65 -9.78
N ASN A 52 -8.85 16.00 -9.32
CA ASN A 52 -7.60 15.80 -10.08
C ASN A 52 -6.83 14.55 -9.62
N GLU A 53 -7.16 13.99 -8.46
CA GLU A 53 -6.46 12.86 -7.84
C GLU A 53 -7.46 11.77 -7.43
N GLU A 54 -8.02 11.08 -8.42
CA GLU A 54 -9.20 10.23 -8.19
C GLU A 54 -8.87 8.94 -7.40
N LEU A 55 -7.59 8.54 -7.36
CA LEU A 55 -7.21 7.22 -6.85
C LEU A 55 -5.76 7.14 -6.37
N TYR A 56 -5.58 6.67 -5.14
CA TYR A 56 -4.30 6.20 -4.62
C TYR A 56 -4.27 4.68 -4.55
N PHE A 57 -3.17 4.07 -4.99
CA PHE A 57 -3.00 2.62 -5.00
C PHE A 57 -1.65 2.21 -4.41
N PHE A 58 -1.69 1.38 -3.38
CA PHE A 58 -0.51 0.89 -2.68
C PHE A 58 -0.41 -0.62 -2.85
N VAL A 59 0.77 -1.09 -3.27
CA VAL A 59 1.06 -2.52 -3.36
C VAL A 59 2.28 -2.83 -2.50
N PHE A 60 2.06 -3.65 -1.47
CA PHE A 60 3.09 -4.14 -0.58
C PHE A 60 3.29 -5.64 -0.76
N ASP A 61 4.49 -6.02 -1.17
CA ASP A 61 4.90 -7.40 -1.35
C ASP A 61 5.90 -7.80 -0.27
N ASN A 62 5.71 -8.97 0.34
CA ASN A 62 6.73 -9.65 1.15
C ASN A 62 7.13 -10.94 0.44
N ILE A 63 8.40 -11.07 0.08
CA ILE A 63 8.91 -12.14 -0.77
C ILE A 63 10.12 -12.77 -0.10
N THR A 64 10.02 -14.03 0.32
CA THR A 64 11.12 -14.85 0.81
C THR A 64 11.41 -15.98 -0.17
N ALA A 65 12.58 -15.90 -0.79
CA ALA A 65 13.12 -16.93 -1.68
C ALA A 65 13.95 -17.95 -0.89
N THR A 66 14.07 -19.17 -1.40
CA THR A 66 14.97 -20.21 -0.84
C THR A 66 16.44 -19.87 -1.04
N SER A 67 16.78 -18.94 -1.94
CA SER A 67 18.12 -18.43 -2.15
C SER A 67 18.12 -16.92 -2.31
N GLY A 68 19.08 -16.25 -1.66
CA GLY A 68 19.27 -14.81 -1.80
C GLY A 68 19.75 -14.36 -3.18
N SER A 69 20.24 -15.29 -4.02
CA SER A 69 20.68 -14.99 -5.38
C SER A 69 19.54 -14.90 -6.39
N TYR A 70 18.33 -15.36 -6.04
CA TYR A 70 17.19 -15.25 -6.95
C TYR A 70 16.72 -13.80 -7.05
N LYS A 71 16.79 -13.27 -8.28
CA LYS A 71 16.23 -11.96 -8.64
C LYS A 71 14.73 -11.98 -8.34
N LYS A 72 14.29 -11.00 -7.55
CA LYS A 72 12.89 -10.73 -7.30
C LYS A 72 12.51 -9.50 -8.11
N THR A 73 11.34 -9.54 -8.74
CA THR A 73 10.95 -8.48 -9.67
C THR A 73 9.48 -8.16 -9.48
N PHE A 74 9.18 -6.90 -9.19
CA PHE A 74 7.86 -6.35 -9.37
C PHE A 74 7.71 -5.88 -10.82
N LEU A 75 6.64 -6.32 -11.48
CA LEU A 75 6.37 -6.03 -12.89
C LEU A 75 5.21 -5.04 -13.01
N LEU A 76 5.38 -4.02 -13.84
CA LEU A 76 4.32 -3.11 -14.26
C LEU A 76 4.26 -3.09 -15.79
N HIS A 77 3.22 -3.68 -16.37
CA HIS A 77 2.98 -3.60 -17.81
C HIS A 77 2.45 -2.22 -18.20
N VAL A 78 2.90 -1.69 -19.33
CA VAL A 78 2.60 -0.31 -19.74
C VAL A 78 2.27 -0.24 -21.24
N PRO A 79 1.26 0.56 -21.64
CA PRO A 79 0.85 0.71 -23.03
C PRO A 79 1.80 1.60 -23.83
N THR A 80 2.42 2.59 -23.18
CA THR A 80 3.33 3.57 -23.78
C THR A 80 4.68 3.52 -23.09
N GLU A 81 5.70 4.13 -23.71
CA GLU A 81 7.03 4.18 -23.11
C GLU A 81 7.02 4.99 -21.81
N PRO A 82 7.46 4.41 -20.67
CA PRO A 82 7.50 5.14 -19.42
C PRO A 82 8.74 6.05 -19.35
N THR A 83 8.58 7.16 -18.64
CA THR A 83 9.73 7.94 -18.14
C THR A 83 10.08 7.47 -16.73
N ILE A 84 11.39 7.48 -16.42
CA ILE A 84 11.91 7.08 -15.11
C ILE A 84 12.80 8.22 -14.61
N SER A 85 12.53 8.70 -13.40
CA SER A 85 13.32 9.71 -12.70
C SER A 85 13.49 9.30 -11.24
N GLY A 86 14.72 8.92 -10.87
CA GLY A 86 14.98 8.37 -9.53
C GLY A 86 14.15 7.11 -9.26
N ASN A 87 13.31 7.17 -8.23
CA ASN A 87 12.39 6.10 -7.84
C ASN A 87 10.98 6.24 -8.44
N THR A 88 10.77 7.21 -9.32
CA THR A 88 9.46 7.53 -9.90
C THR A 88 9.39 7.08 -11.35
N ILE A 89 8.30 6.38 -11.68
CA ILE A 89 7.93 5.94 -13.02
C ILE A 89 6.67 6.71 -13.41
N THR A 90 6.66 7.29 -14.60
CA THR A 90 5.49 7.98 -15.14
C THR A 90 5.10 7.37 -16.48
N VAL A 91 3.82 7.04 -16.61
CA VAL A 91 3.22 6.47 -17.81
C VAL A 91 2.07 7.38 -18.23
N VAL A 92 2.09 7.87 -19.45
CA VAL A 92 0.99 8.66 -20.03
C VAL A 92 0.41 7.89 -21.20
N ASN A 93 -0.89 7.60 -21.18
CA ASN A 93 -1.55 6.91 -22.27
C ASN A 93 -1.91 7.87 -23.43
N GLU A 94 -2.49 7.33 -24.49
CA GLU A 94 -2.91 8.12 -25.66
C GLU A 94 -4.10 9.07 -25.43
N ASN A 95 -4.77 8.97 -24.27
CA ASN A 95 -5.91 9.78 -23.87
C ASN A 95 -5.55 10.78 -22.75
N ASP A 96 -4.26 11.12 -22.62
CA ASP A 96 -3.74 12.03 -21.61
C ASP A 96 -3.98 11.61 -20.14
N ALA A 97 -4.28 10.33 -19.86
CA ALA A 97 -4.30 9.80 -18.50
C ALA A 97 -2.88 9.42 -18.05
N LYS A 98 -2.50 9.83 -16.83
CA LYS A 98 -1.16 9.66 -16.28
C LYS A 98 -1.19 8.76 -15.04
N LEU A 99 -0.42 7.67 -15.08
CA LEU A 99 -0.08 6.86 -13.91
C LEU A 99 1.29 7.27 -13.41
N VAL A 100 1.40 7.59 -12.12
CA VAL A 100 2.67 7.80 -11.43
C VAL A 100 2.86 6.68 -10.42
N VAL A 101 4.02 6.02 -10.47
CA VAL A 101 4.42 4.96 -9.53
C VAL A 101 5.70 5.38 -8.84
N GLN A 102 5.67 5.45 -7.51
CA GLN A 102 6.83 5.73 -6.67
C GLN A 102 7.23 4.46 -5.94
N ASN A 103 8.44 3.94 -6.22
CA ASN A 103 9.00 2.87 -5.41
C ASN A 103 9.48 3.45 -4.07
N VAL A 104 8.77 3.12 -3.00
CA VAL A 104 9.06 3.62 -1.64
C VAL A 104 10.10 2.74 -0.96
N PHE A 105 10.04 1.42 -1.15
CA PHE A 105 10.99 0.46 -0.60
C PHE A 105 11.28 -0.70 -1.56
N GLY A 106 12.47 -1.29 -1.42
CA GLY A 106 12.81 -2.62 -1.92
C GLY A 106 13.13 -2.72 -3.41
N GLY A 107 13.06 -1.60 -4.15
CA GLY A 107 13.44 -1.49 -5.55
C GLY A 107 14.67 -0.62 -5.74
N ASP A 108 15.87 -1.21 -5.69
CA ASP A 108 17.11 -0.46 -5.90
C ASP A 108 17.41 -0.23 -7.39
N SER A 109 16.72 -0.94 -8.29
CA SER A 109 16.85 -0.84 -9.73
C SER A 109 15.48 -0.80 -10.38
N ILE A 110 15.28 0.17 -11.27
CA ILE A 110 14.08 0.34 -12.10
C ILE A 110 14.51 0.32 -13.55
N THR A 111 14.06 -0.69 -14.30
CA THR A 111 14.42 -0.88 -15.70
C THR A 111 13.19 -1.01 -16.57
N LYS A 112 13.22 -0.44 -17.77
CA LYS A 112 12.14 -0.54 -18.74
C LYS A 112 12.52 -1.51 -19.86
N ILE A 113 11.60 -2.41 -20.21
CA ILE A 113 11.78 -3.45 -21.22
C ILE A 113 10.57 -3.39 -22.14
N GLY A 114 10.77 -2.90 -23.36
CA GLY A 114 9.70 -2.68 -24.31
C GLY A 114 10.18 -2.11 -25.62
N GLY A 115 9.21 -1.71 -26.45
CA GLY A 115 9.39 -1.21 -27.81
C GLY A 115 9.37 -2.30 -28.88
N THR A 116 9.65 -1.89 -30.11
CA THR A 116 9.67 -2.76 -31.29
C THR A 116 10.58 -3.97 -31.06
N ASN A 117 10.05 -5.18 -31.27
CA ASN A 117 10.75 -6.46 -31.05
C ASN A 117 11.21 -6.75 -29.62
N ASN A 118 10.64 -6.06 -28.62
CA ASN A 118 11.03 -6.24 -27.21
C ASN A 118 9.86 -6.14 -26.22
N ASN A 119 8.64 -5.90 -26.72
CA ASN A 119 7.40 -5.80 -25.93
C ASN A 119 6.95 -7.13 -25.29
N TYR A 120 7.39 -8.27 -25.83
CA TYR A 120 7.13 -9.61 -25.28
C TYR A 120 8.42 -10.32 -24.87
N ASN A 121 9.40 -9.56 -24.39
CA ASN A 121 10.69 -10.10 -23.98
C ASN A 121 10.58 -10.97 -22.72
N VAL A 122 10.99 -12.23 -22.83
CA VAL A 122 11.19 -13.16 -21.72
C VAL A 122 12.67 -13.52 -21.65
N ASN A 123 13.35 -13.04 -20.61
CA ASN A 123 14.77 -13.30 -20.35
C ASN A 123 15.69 -13.08 -21.57
N GLY A 124 15.50 -11.97 -22.29
CA GLY A 124 16.30 -11.61 -23.45
C GLY A 124 15.79 -12.16 -24.79
N SER A 125 14.74 -12.98 -24.78
CA SER A 125 14.15 -13.54 -26.00
C SER A 125 12.76 -12.95 -26.27
N GLN A 126 12.52 -12.46 -27.47
CA GLN A 126 11.18 -12.01 -27.90
C GLN A 126 10.28 -13.21 -28.15
N ILE A 127 9.15 -13.31 -27.44
CA ILE A 127 8.17 -14.39 -27.60
C ILE A 127 6.82 -13.80 -28.02
N ASN A 128 6.59 -13.71 -29.32
CA ASN A 128 5.34 -13.15 -29.85
C ASN A 128 4.15 -14.11 -29.60
N PRO A 129 3.00 -13.59 -29.11
CA PRO A 129 1.77 -14.37 -29.06
C PRO A 129 1.33 -14.83 -30.44
N THR A 130 0.67 -15.99 -30.51
CA THR A 130 0.04 -16.49 -31.74
C THR A 130 -1.21 -15.68 -32.12
N ASN A 131 -1.89 -15.09 -31.14
CA ASN A 131 -3.02 -14.19 -31.31
C ASN A 131 -2.68 -12.86 -30.62
N ASN A 132 -2.23 -11.88 -31.40
CA ASN A 132 -2.04 -10.50 -30.91
C ASN A 132 -3.38 -9.79 -31.01
N GLY A 133 -4.18 -9.80 -29.93
CA GLY A 133 -5.51 -9.20 -29.87
C GLY A 133 -5.54 -7.66 -29.97
N ASN A 134 -4.62 -7.03 -30.70
CA ASN A 134 -4.32 -5.60 -30.66
C ASN A 134 -3.89 -5.11 -29.27
N ASP A 135 -3.12 -5.91 -28.55
CA ASP A 135 -2.78 -5.65 -27.15
C ASP A 135 -1.96 -4.36 -26.92
N GLY A 136 -1.46 -3.68 -27.95
CA GLY A 136 -0.98 -2.29 -27.87
C GLY A 136 0.15 -2.00 -26.86
N TYR A 137 0.70 -3.01 -26.17
CA TYR A 137 1.64 -2.80 -25.09
C TYR A 137 3.02 -2.42 -25.62
N TRP A 138 3.54 -1.28 -25.14
CA TRP A 138 4.94 -0.93 -25.28
C TRP A 138 5.83 -1.97 -24.60
N GLY A 139 5.46 -2.44 -23.41
CA GLY A 139 6.23 -3.44 -22.66
C GLY A 139 5.97 -3.38 -21.17
N ARG A 140 7.03 -3.30 -20.38
CA ARG A 140 6.94 -3.27 -18.91
C ARG A 140 8.06 -2.48 -18.25
N VAL A 141 7.85 -2.16 -16.98
CA VAL A 141 8.89 -1.78 -16.02
C VAL A 141 9.13 -2.94 -15.06
N GLU A 142 10.41 -3.19 -14.76
CA GLU A 142 10.87 -4.13 -13.74
C GLU A 142 11.50 -3.34 -12.59
N ILE A 143 10.99 -3.56 -11.37
CA ILE A 143 11.53 -3.01 -10.13
C ILE A 143 12.13 -4.17 -9.33
N SER A 144 13.42 -4.08 -9.01
CA SER A 144 14.16 -5.15 -8.33
C SER A 144 15.13 -4.62 -7.28
N PRO A 145 15.35 -5.35 -6.18
CA PRO A 145 16.52 -5.13 -5.33
C PRO A 145 17.80 -5.43 -6.11
N ASN A 146 18.86 -4.65 -5.87
CA ASN A 146 20.17 -4.84 -6.52
C ASN A 146 21.09 -5.76 -5.72
N THR A 147 20.80 -5.94 -4.44
CA THR A 147 21.59 -6.76 -3.51
C THR A 147 20.87 -8.08 -3.23
N GLY A 148 21.61 -9.17 -3.32
CA GLY A 148 21.09 -10.50 -3.01
C GLY A 148 20.64 -10.61 -1.55
N SER A 149 19.36 -10.91 -1.34
CA SER A 149 18.75 -11.16 -0.04
C SER A 149 17.72 -12.26 -0.18
N ALA A 150 17.57 -13.13 0.83
CA ALA A 150 16.52 -14.14 0.80
C ALA A 150 15.14 -13.47 0.87
N THR A 151 14.97 -12.48 1.75
CA THR A 151 13.73 -11.75 1.95
C THR A 151 13.83 -10.33 1.40
N ASN A 152 12.83 -9.90 0.64
CA ASN A 152 12.69 -8.53 0.18
C ASN A 152 11.24 -8.07 0.36
N GLN A 153 11.11 -6.81 0.80
CA GLN A 153 9.84 -6.13 0.99
C GLN A 153 9.77 -4.96 0.02
N ILE A 154 8.83 -5.01 -0.92
CA ILE A 154 8.68 -4.00 -1.97
C ILE A 154 7.38 -3.23 -1.71
N LEU A 155 7.48 -1.91 -1.63
CA LEU A 155 6.32 -1.03 -1.52
C LEU A 155 6.32 -0.07 -2.70
N ASN A 156 5.23 -0.09 -3.48
CA ASN A 156 4.97 0.89 -4.51
C ASN A 156 3.72 1.70 -4.10
N ALA A 157 3.84 3.02 -4.12
CA ALA A 157 2.74 3.95 -3.93
C ALA A 157 2.43 4.61 -5.29
N MET A 158 1.18 4.58 -5.71
CA MET A 158 0.76 4.97 -7.05
C MET A 158 -0.42 5.91 -6.98
N TYR A 159 -0.53 6.79 -7.97
CA TYR A 159 -1.71 7.61 -8.18
C TYR A 159 -1.97 7.84 -9.66
N VAL A 160 -3.23 8.13 -9.99
CA VAL A 160 -3.68 8.48 -11.33
C VAL A 160 -4.15 9.93 -11.32
N CYS A 161 -3.79 10.66 -12.36
CA CYS A 161 -4.19 12.05 -12.59
C CYS A 161 -4.15 12.36 -14.09
N ASP A 162 -4.58 13.55 -14.48
CA ASP A 162 -4.40 14.02 -15.85
C ASP A 162 -2.93 14.29 -16.16
N ALA A 163 -2.52 14.03 -17.41
CA ALA A 163 -1.17 14.34 -17.87
C ALA A 163 -0.85 15.84 -17.75
N SER A 164 -1.87 16.68 -17.91
CA SER A 164 -1.77 18.13 -17.78
C SER A 164 -1.70 18.63 -16.33
N ASP A 165 -2.02 17.78 -15.34
CA ASP A 165 -1.97 18.16 -13.93
C ASP A 165 -0.53 18.54 -13.54
N PRO A 166 -0.27 19.81 -13.17
CA PRO A 166 1.06 20.26 -12.76
C PRO A 166 1.43 19.76 -11.35
N ASN A 167 0.47 19.27 -10.58
CA ASN A 167 0.71 18.76 -9.24
C ASN A 167 1.43 17.41 -9.32
N SER A 168 2.39 17.24 -8.41
CA SER A 168 3.12 15.99 -8.26
C SER A 168 3.18 15.66 -6.78
N LEU A 169 2.46 14.61 -6.39
CA LEU A 169 2.57 14.08 -5.04
C LEU A 169 3.87 13.33 -4.84
N THR A 170 4.44 13.46 -3.64
CA THR A 170 5.61 12.67 -3.22
C THR A 170 5.21 11.73 -2.10
N ALA A 171 5.47 10.43 -2.28
CA ALA A 171 5.25 9.42 -1.25
C ALA A 171 6.30 9.57 -0.15
N THR A 172 5.86 9.87 1.07
CA THR A 172 6.74 9.99 2.24
C THR A 172 6.79 8.66 2.99
N PRO A 173 7.97 8.03 3.15
CA PRO A 173 8.08 6.70 3.75
C PRO A 173 7.69 6.68 5.24
N ILE A 174 6.99 5.62 5.64
CA ILE A 174 6.77 5.22 7.03
C ILE A 174 7.52 3.91 7.23
N SER A 175 8.49 3.86 8.14
CA SER A 175 9.17 2.59 8.42
C SER A 175 9.78 2.51 9.81
N ASN A 176 9.68 1.33 10.40
CA ASN A 176 10.49 0.87 11.51
C ASN A 176 10.61 -0.67 11.45
N SER A 177 11.00 -1.32 12.54
CA SER A 177 11.11 -2.78 12.60
C SER A 177 9.77 -3.53 12.48
N THR A 178 8.64 -2.87 12.75
CA THR A 178 7.30 -3.48 12.79
C THR A 178 6.48 -3.19 11.54
N VAL A 179 6.68 -2.03 10.92
CA VAL A 179 5.86 -1.60 9.77
C VAL A 179 6.69 -1.05 8.62
N LYS A 180 6.12 -1.17 7.43
CA LYS A 180 6.46 -0.39 6.23
C LYS A 180 5.19 0.31 5.75
N GLY A 181 5.32 1.49 5.16
CA GLY A 181 4.19 2.25 4.67
C GLY A 181 4.60 3.53 3.98
N ALA A 182 3.62 4.31 3.56
CA ALA A 182 3.84 5.63 2.99
C ALA A 182 2.65 6.55 3.27
N VAL A 183 2.96 7.84 3.39
CA VAL A 183 1.97 8.92 3.23
C VAL A 183 2.01 9.38 1.78
N LEU A 184 0.86 9.42 1.11
CA LEU A 184 0.67 9.99 -0.22
C LEU A 184 -0.62 10.81 -0.19
N GLY A 185 -0.53 12.11 -0.53
CA GLY A 185 -1.65 13.04 -0.33
C GLY A 185 -2.07 13.07 1.15
N ASN A 186 -3.36 12.87 1.40
CA ASN A 186 -3.95 12.77 2.75
C ASN A 186 -3.96 11.33 3.32
N THR A 187 -3.38 10.36 2.61
CA THR A 187 -3.53 8.93 2.92
C THR A 187 -2.25 8.34 3.48
N ALA A 188 -2.36 7.67 4.64
CA ALA A 188 -1.28 6.91 5.26
C ALA A 188 -1.57 5.40 5.15
N ALA A 189 -0.94 4.73 4.19
CA ALA A 189 -1.01 3.28 4.03
C ALA A 189 0.11 2.62 4.82
N VAL A 190 -0.24 1.78 5.79
CA VAL A 190 0.71 1.14 6.72
C VAL A 190 0.52 -0.38 6.71
N PHE A 191 1.62 -1.11 6.62
CA PHE A 191 1.66 -2.55 6.49
C PHE A 191 2.54 -3.13 7.59
N VAL A 192 1.96 -3.92 8.49
CA VAL A 192 2.72 -4.73 9.45
C VAL A 192 3.62 -5.71 8.67
N THR A 193 4.89 -5.78 9.01
CA THR A 193 5.88 -6.55 8.24
C THR A 193 5.83 -8.05 8.51
N SER A 194 5.26 -8.48 9.64
CA SER A 194 5.11 -9.90 9.96
C SER A 194 4.08 -10.59 9.08
N ALA A 195 4.32 -11.88 8.79
CA ALA A 195 3.37 -12.74 8.08
C ALA A 195 2.08 -12.98 8.88
N THR A 196 2.17 -12.95 10.21
CA THR A 196 1.02 -13.07 11.11
C THR A 196 0.48 -11.70 11.50
N ARG A 197 -0.82 -11.66 11.79
CA ARG A 197 -1.48 -10.44 12.28
C ARG A 197 -0.95 -10.06 13.65
N ARG A 198 -0.72 -8.76 13.84
CA ARG A 198 -0.21 -8.18 15.07
C ARG A 198 -1.30 -8.19 16.15
N THR A 199 -0.99 -8.74 17.31
CA THR A 199 -1.89 -8.82 18.48
C THR A 199 -1.44 -7.96 19.66
N THR A 200 -0.32 -7.25 19.51
CA THR A 200 0.30 -6.46 20.57
C THR A 200 0.54 -5.03 20.13
N SER A 201 0.69 -4.13 21.10
CA SER A 201 0.93 -2.71 20.85
C SER A 201 2.14 -2.46 19.94
N PHE A 202 2.02 -1.43 19.10
CA PHE A 202 3.09 -0.95 18.23
C PHE A 202 2.84 0.52 17.85
N ASN A 203 3.87 1.16 17.34
CA ASN A 203 3.80 2.54 16.87
C ASN A 203 4.49 2.71 15.52
N PHE A 204 4.23 3.85 14.89
CA PHE A 204 4.91 4.33 13.70
C PHE A 204 4.73 5.85 13.59
N THR A 205 5.58 6.50 12.79
CA THR A 205 5.49 7.95 12.57
C THR A 205 5.07 8.23 11.14
N ALA A 206 3.92 8.88 10.98
CA ALA A 206 3.51 9.48 9.71
C ALA A 206 3.94 10.95 9.72
N SER A 207 4.90 11.29 8.88
CA SER A 207 5.39 12.67 8.75
C SER A 207 4.44 13.50 7.90
N GLY A 208 4.41 14.81 8.13
CA GLY A 208 3.53 15.74 7.42
C GLY A 208 2.80 16.67 8.39
N SER A 209 1.69 17.23 7.94
CA SER A 209 0.85 18.12 8.74
C SER A 209 -0.62 17.86 8.45
N GLY A 210 -1.50 18.35 9.31
CA GLY A 210 -2.93 18.18 9.15
C GLY A 210 -3.41 16.77 9.47
N THR A 211 -4.60 16.46 8.97
CA THR A 211 -5.33 15.22 9.24
C THR A 211 -5.09 14.22 8.11
N LEU A 212 -4.76 12.98 8.46
CA LEU A 212 -4.53 11.87 7.52
C LEU A 212 -5.58 10.77 7.71
N ASN A 213 -5.91 10.10 6.61
CA ASN A 213 -6.66 8.85 6.58
C ASN A 213 -5.70 7.67 6.70
N TYR A 214 -5.75 6.96 7.82
CA TYR A 214 -4.87 5.85 8.11
C TYR A 214 -5.52 4.52 7.75
N TYR A 215 -4.75 3.68 7.05
CA TYR A 215 -5.09 2.31 6.70
C TYR A 215 -3.98 1.38 7.18
N VAL A 216 -4.17 0.76 8.35
CA VAL A 216 -3.14 -0.05 9.01
C VAL A 216 -3.48 -1.53 8.87
N SER A 217 -2.80 -2.20 7.95
CA SER A 217 -3.02 -3.60 7.60
C SER A 217 -2.13 -4.56 8.40
N GLY A 218 -2.61 -5.80 8.58
CA GLY A 218 -1.90 -6.85 9.29
C GLY A 218 -2.07 -6.77 10.81
N VAL A 219 -3.18 -6.21 11.28
CA VAL A 219 -3.58 -6.20 12.70
C VAL A 219 -4.59 -7.30 12.98
N ALA A 220 -4.60 -7.84 14.20
CA ALA A 220 -5.58 -8.84 14.63
C ALA A 220 -6.97 -8.22 14.80
N ALA A 221 -8.00 -9.06 14.74
CA ALA A 221 -9.36 -8.62 14.95
C ALA A 221 -9.57 -8.09 16.37
N GLY A 222 -10.51 -7.16 16.52
CA GLY A 222 -10.83 -6.53 17.80
C GLY A 222 -10.62 -5.02 17.81
N GLY A 223 -10.79 -4.45 19.00
CA GLY A 223 -10.64 -3.02 19.26
C GLY A 223 -9.18 -2.61 19.38
N TRP A 224 -8.84 -1.47 18.77
CA TRP A 224 -7.53 -0.83 18.86
C TRP A 224 -7.68 0.63 19.29
N ALA A 225 -7.07 1.00 20.41
CA ALA A 225 -7.01 2.38 20.87
C ALA A 225 -5.89 3.10 20.12
N ILE A 226 -6.19 4.34 19.69
CA ILE A 226 -5.31 5.13 18.84
C ILE A 226 -4.85 6.34 19.62
N SER A 227 -3.54 6.49 19.77
CA SER A 227 -2.93 7.70 20.29
C SER A 227 -2.01 8.34 19.27
N VAL A 228 -2.03 9.67 19.18
CA VAL A 228 -1.09 10.45 18.36
C VAL A 228 -0.24 11.32 19.29
N ASN A 229 1.08 11.22 19.17
CA ASN A 229 2.04 11.93 20.03
C ASN A 229 1.75 11.74 21.54
N GLY A 230 1.31 10.54 21.91
CA GLY A 230 0.97 10.18 23.31
C GLY A 230 -0.46 10.55 23.75
N VAL A 231 -1.21 11.31 22.95
CA VAL A 231 -2.59 11.71 23.27
C VAL A 231 -3.58 10.74 22.63
N LEU A 232 -4.50 10.17 23.41
CA LEU A 232 -5.58 9.32 22.90
C LEU A 232 -6.52 10.15 22.01
N VAL A 233 -6.69 9.73 20.75
CA VAL A 233 -7.53 10.43 19.76
C VAL A 233 -8.77 9.63 19.35
N GLY A 234 -8.84 8.34 19.69
CA GLY A 234 -10.01 7.53 19.40
C GLY A 234 -9.74 6.03 19.44
N THR A 235 -10.65 5.27 18.83
CA THR A 235 -10.55 3.82 18.67
C THR A 235 -10.92 3.42 17.25
N THR A 236 -10.47 2.25 16.83
CA THR A 236 -10.86 1.60 15.58
C THR A 236 -11.10 0.12 15.85
N HIS A 237 -11.83 -0.54 14.95
CA HIS A 237 -12.05 -1.97 15.01
C HIS A 237 -11.55 -2.63 13.72
N ALA A 238 -10.79 -3.72 13.86
CA ALA A 238 -10.41 -4.57 12.74
C ALA A 238 -11.26 -5.83 12.75
N THR A 239 -11.81 -6.23 11.61
CA THR A 239 -12.61 -7.45 11.49
C THR A 239 -11.73 -8.70 11.36
N GLU A 240 -12.29 -9.87 11.68
CA GLU A 240 -11.65 -11.18 11.49
C GLU A 240 -11.28 -11.43 10.03
N ASP A 241 -12.10 -10.99 9.09
CA ASP A 241 -11.82 -11.18 7.67
C ASP A 241 -10.88 -10.10 7.10
N GLY A 242 -10.91 -8.89 7.64
CA GLY A 242 -10.18 -7.76 7.08
C GLY A 242 -8.73 -7.68 7.54
N GLY A 243 -8.49 -7.75 8.85
CA GLY A 243 -7.17 -7.47 9.42
C GLY A 243 -6.65 -6.08 9.08
N LEU A 244 -7.56 -5.11 8.92
CA LEU A 244 -7.30 -3.72 8.56
C LEU A 244 -7.96 -2.81 9.59
N ALA A 245 -7.19 -1.91 10.20
CA ALA A 245 -7.68 -0.81 11.02
C ALA A 245 -7.75 0.47 10.17
N THR A 246 -8.86 1.19 10.25
CA THR A 246 -9.11 2.41 9.47
C THR A 246 -9.57 3.53 10.37
N PHE A 247 -8.89 4.68 10.31
CA PHE A 247 -9.22 5.83 11.15
C PHE A 247 -8.64 7.11 10.58
N THR A 248 -9.14 8.24 11.06
CA THR A 248 -8.65 9.57 10.71
C THR A 248 -8.01 10.21 11.94
N ALA A 249 -6.81 10.75 11.80
CA ALA A 249 -6.10 11.40 12.89
C ALA A 249 -5.05 12.40 12.37
N PRO A 250 -4.50 13.30 13.20
CA PRO A 250 -3.39 14.15 12.79
C PRO A 250 -2.14 13.35 12.38
N ALA A 251 -1.29 13.92 11.53
CA ALA A 251 0.08 13.44 11.32
C ALA A 251 0.87 13.44 12.64
N GLY A 252 1.77 12.49 12.82
CA GLY A 252 2.58 12.34 14.02
C GLY A 252 2.96 10.89 14.34
N THR A 253 3.42 10.66 15.56
CA THR A 253 3.70 9.32 16.07
C THR A 253 2.40 8.67 16.54
N VAL A 254 1.91 7.73 15.76
CA VAL A 254 0.70 6.97 16.02
C VAL A 254 1.05 5.71 16.80
N THR A 255 0.34 5.44 17.90
CA THR A 255 0.41 4.19 18.66
C THR A 255 -0.94 3.49 18.59
N LEU A 256 -0.93 2.19 18.24
CA LEU A 256 -2.10 1.32 18.31
C LEU A 256 -1.92 0.36 19.49
N VAL A 257 -2.89 0.33 20.40
CA VAL A 257 -2.92 -0.57 21.56
C VAL A 257 -4.16 -1.46 21.48
N PRO A 258 -4.05 -2.80 21.50
CA PRO A 258 -5.22 -3.66 21.51
C PRO A 258 -5.98 -3.47 22.82
N PHE A 259 -7.31 -3.46 22.77
CA PHE A 259 -8.15 -3.45 23.97
C PHE A 259 -9.33 -4.40 23.83
N GLU A 260 -9.66 -5.06 24.93
CA GLU A 260 -10.90 -5.82 25.05
C GLU A 260 -11.96 -4.93 25.67
N GLY A 261 -12.80 -4.35 24.81
CA GLY A 261 -13.95 -3.55 25.24
C GLY A 261 -14.91 -3.34 24.09
N ASN A 262 -16.21 -3.32 24.39
CA ASN A 262 -17.18 -2.69 23.49
C ASN A 262 -16.74 -1.23 23.27
N LEU A 263 -17.04 -0.65 22.11
CA LEU A 263 -16.72 0.76 21.77
C LEU A 263 -17.16 1.78 22.86
N TYR A 264 -18.06 1.36 23.77
CA TYR A 264 -18.56 2.09 24.94
C TYR A 264 -17.64 2.12 26.18
N ASN A 265 -16.66 1.22 26.30
CA ASN A 265 -15.77 1.12 27.47
C ASN A 265 -14.35 1.67 27.20
N CYS A 266 -14.21 2.57 26.24
CA CYS A 266 -12.95 3.29 26.06
C CYS A 266 -12.60 4.04 27.36
N PRO A 267 -11.34 4.02 27.84
CA PRO A 267 -10.92 5.01 28.82
C PRO A 267 -11.07 6.37 28.15
N THR A 268 -12.09 7.13 28.55
CA THR A 268 -12.14 8.56 28.22
C THR A 268 -10.78 9.16 28.54
N PRO A 269 -10.23 10.05 27.69
CA PRO A 269 -9.09 10.85 28.09
C PRO A 269 -9.41 11.45 29.47
N LEU A 270 -8.60 11.12 30.48
CA LEU A 270 -8.73 11.80 31.76
C LEU A 270 -8.50 13.28 31.45
N GLY A 271 -9.54 14.11 31.63
CA GLY A 271 -9.31 15.54 31.70
C GLY A 271 -8.29 15.83 32.81
N GLU A 272 -7.70 17.03 32.82
CA GLU A 272 -6.72 17.46 33.85
C GLU A 272 -7.17 17.22 35.30
N ASN A 273 -8.47 16.95 35.51
CA ASN A 273 -9.10 16.74 36.81
C ASN A 273 -9.54 15.27 37.08
N GLY A 274 -9.21 14.31 36.21
CA GLY A 274 -9.45 12.88 36.47
C GLY A 274 -10.91 12.39 36.33
N TRP A 275 -11.79 13.14 35.66
CA TRP A 275 -13.19 12.72 35.41
C TRP A 275 -13.44 12.40 33.93
N PRO A 276 -14.35 11.45 33.61
CA PRO A 276 -14.73 11.14 32.24
C PRO A 276 -15.43 12.34 31.59
N SER A 277 -14.98 12.73 30.39
CA SER A 277 -15.74 13.66 29.53
C SER A 277 -16.86 12.88 28.84
N VAL A 278 -18.11 13.25 29.12
CA VAL A 278 -19.28 12.70 28.45
C VAL A 278 -19.75 13.75 27.45
N ASN A 279 -19.60 13.48 26.15
CA ASN A 279 -20.25 14.27 25.10
C ASN A 279 -21.58 13.57 24.77
N TYR A 280 -22.68 14.31 24.88
CA TYR A 280 -23.99 13.95 24.32
C TYR A 280 -24.01 14.14 22.81
#